data_AF-A0A7J2LKX2-F1
#
_entry.id   AF-A0A7J2LKX2-F1
#
_cell.length_a   1.000
_cell.length_b   1.000
_cell.length_c   1.000
_cell.angle_alpha   90.00
_cell.angle_beta   90.00
_cell.angle_gamma   90.00
#
_symmetry.space_group_name_H-M   'P 1'
#
loop_
_entity.id
_entity.type
_entity.pdbx_description
1 polymer ?
#
loop_
_entity_poly.entity_id
_entity_poly.type
_entity_poly.pdbx_seq_one_letter_code
_entity_poly.pdbx_strand_id
1 'polypeptide(L)'
;MSEELESLKGVGPATAERLKKAGFTTLEAIAVTPVRELMEKVGLGYETAIKISRIARGYIGLEFTTAKEVWERRKNLARCSTGSKELDKMLGGGIETQALTELIGEYGVGKTQLCLKLSVMVQLPRSEGGLEGRALYIDTEGTFSPERVYQIAVAMGLDPSKILDNII
;
A
#
# COMPACT_ATOMS: atom_id res chain seq x y z
N MET A 1 -4.59 4.90 13.79
CA MET A 1 -4.96 6.20 14.37
C MET A 1 -3.95 7.21 13.84
N SER A 2 -4.33 8.01 12.84
CA SER A 2 -3.47 9.09 12.33
C SER A 2 -3.54 10.24 13.33
N GLU A 3 -2.60 10.33 14.26
CA GLU A 3 -2.47 11.54 15.06
C GLU A 3 -2.06 12.70 14.16
N GLU A 4 -2.75 13.83 14.31
CA GLU A 4 -2.47 15.04 13.53
C GLU A 4 -1.06 15.55 13.87
N LEU A 5 -0.32 16.02 12.86
CA LEU A 5 1.03 16.57 13.01
C LEU A 5 1.14 17.69 14.06
N GLU A 6 0.02 18.32 14.39
CA GLU A 6 -0.13 19.39 15.38
C GLU A 6 -0.17 18.85 16.82
N SER A 7 -0.41 17.54 17.02
CA SER A 7 -0.31 16.88 18.33
C SER A 7 1.13 16.67 18.78
N LEU A 8 2.09 16.73 17.85
CA LEU A 8 3.50 16.51 18.16
C LEU A 8 4.05 17.61 19.07
N LYS A 9 4.44 17.22 20.29
CA LYS A 9 4.99 18.14 21.29
C LYS A 9 6.25 18.87 20.76
N GLY A 10 6.08 20.12 20.35
CA GLY A 10 7.14 20.95 19.78
C GLY A 10 7.01 21.22 18.28
N VAL A 11 5.92 20.78 17.64
CA VAL A 11 5.51 21.20 16.31
C VAL A 11 4.37 22.22 16.46
N GLY A 12 4.65 23.48 16.13
CA GLY A 12 3.60 24.49 16.06
C GLY A 12 2.83 24.42 14.73
N PRO A 13 1.66 25.09 14.63
CA PRO A 13 0.80 25.07 13.43
C PRO A 13 1.55 25.45 12.14
N ALA A 14 2.42 26.46 12.21
CA ALA A 14 3.23 26.90 11.07
C ALA A 14 4.24 25.84 10.59
N THR A 15 4.74 24.98 11.48
CA THR A 15 5.65 23.89 11.09
C THR A 15 4.87 22.69 10.56
N ALA A 16 3.71 22.36 11.15
CA ALA A 16 2.81 21.34 10.63
C ALA A 16 2.35 21.67 9.20
N GLU A 17 1.99 22.93 8.93
CA GLU A 17 1.59 23.37 7.59
C GLU A 17 2.72 23.26 6.56
N ARG A 18 3.96 23.60 6.95
CA ARG A 18 5.13 23.41 6.07
C ARG A 18 5.42 21.94 5.79
N LEU A 19 5.28 21.07 6.79
CA LEU A 19 5.42 19.61 6.62
C LEU A 19 4.37 19.08 5.65
N LYS A 20 3.10 19.44 5.84
CA LYS A 20 1.98 19.07 4.93
C LYS A 20 2.27 19.53 3.49
N LYS A 21 2.68 20.79 3.29
CA LYS A 21 3.03 21.34 1.97
C LYS A 21 4.22 20.65 1.31
N ALA A 22 5.18 20.17 2.09
CA ALA A 22 6.34 19.42 1.60
C ALA A 22 6.04 17.92 1.33
N GLY A 23 4.79 17.48 1.50
CA GLY A 23 4.36 16.09 1.27
C GLY A 23 4.48 15.18 2.48
N PHE A 24 4.91 15.68 3.65
CA PHE A 24 4.99 14.92 4.89
C PHE A 24 3.66 15.02 5.64
N THR A 25 2.68 14.24 5.20
CA THR A 25 1.31 14.27 5.74
C THR A 25 1.08 13.29 6.90
N THR A 26 2.03 12.38 7.16
CA THR A 26 1.91 11.37 8.22
C THR A 26 3.15 11.29 9.11
N LEU A 27 2.99 10.74 10.32
CA LEU A 27 4.11 10.52 11.26
C LEU A 27 5.10 9.49 10.71
N GLU A 28 4.59 8.47 10.01
CA GLU A 28 5.39 7.44 9.36
C GLU A 28 6.32 8.06 8.33
N ALA A 29 5.79 8.94 7.47
CA ALA A 29 6.59 9.65 6.48
C ALA A 29 7.74 10.39 7.15
N ILE A 30 7.45 11.20 8.18
CA ILE A 30 8.47 11.93 8.95
C ILE A 30 9.49 11.00 9.61
N ALA A 31 9.04 9.88 10.17
CA ALA A 31 9.89 8.99 10.94
C ALA A 31 10.90 8.23 10.05
N VAL A 32 10.51 7.89 8.82
CA VAL A 32 11.35 7.17 7.84
C VAL A 32 12.14 8.09 6.92
N THR A 33 11.77 9.37 6.80
CA THR A 33 12.54 10.35 6.03
C THR A 33 13.86 10.71 6.73
N PRO A 34 15.00 10.74 5.99
CA PRO A 34 16.25 11.24 6.52
C PRO A 34 16.13 12.69 7.05
N VAL A 35 16.72 12.97 8.22
CA VAL A 35 16.67 14.30 8.85
C VAL A 35 17.13 15.42 7.90
N ARG A 36 18.15 15.16 7.08
CA ARG A 36 18.66 16.10 6.08
C ARG A 36 17.58 16.49 5.06
N GLU A 37 16.82 15.52 4.57
CA GLU A 37 15.76 15.75 3.60
C GLU A 37 14.61 16.55 4.22
N LEU A 38 14.26 16.27 5.49
CA LEU A 38 13.30 17.09 6.24
C LEU A 38 13.77 18.55 6.36
N MET A 39 15.06 18.78 6.61
CA MET A 39 15.61 20.14 6.68
C MET A 39 15.52 20.85 5.33
N GLU A 40 15.95 20.20 4.26
CA GLU A 40 16.01 20.77 2.91
C GLU A 40 14.61 21.06 2.35
N LYS A 41 13.67 20.12 2.47
CA LYS A 41 12.32 20.26 1.90
C LYS A 41 11.39 21.16 2.71
N VAL A 42 11.56 21.24 4.03
CA VAL A 42 10.64 21.96 4.94
C VAL A 42 11.23 23.30 5.40
N GLY A 43 12.54 23.50 5.24
CA GLY A 43 13.26 24.67 5.76
C GLY A 43 13.34 24.65 7.29
N LEU A 44 13.72 23.50 7.86
CA LEU A 44 13.87 23.32 9.31
C LEU A 44 15.34 23.41 9.73
N GLY A 45 15.58 24.01 10.90
CA GLY A 45 16.87 23.88 11.58
C GLY A 45 17.10 22.44 12.06
N TYR A 46 18.37 22.06 12.18
CA TYR A 46 18.78 20.70 12.54
C TYR A 46 18.16 20.19 13.85
N GLU A 47 18.17 21.01 14.90
CA GLU A 47 17.59 20.64 16.21
C GLU A 47 16.10 20.35 16.12
N THR A 48 15.36 21.19 15.40
CA THR A 48 13.92 21.01 15.17
C THR A 48 13.65 19.75 14.35
N ALA A 49 14.40 19.52 13.27
CA ALA A 49 14.24 18.35 12.41
C ALA A 49 14.53 17.03 13.16
N ILE A 50 15.60 16.99 13.96
CA ILE A 50 15.91 15.83 14.83
C ILE A 50 14.81 15.59 15.85
N LYS A 51 14.36 16.65 16.54
CA LYS A 51 13.32 16.54 17.56
C LYS A 51 12.04 15.95 16.96
N ILE A 52 11.60 16.48 15.83
CA ILE A 52 10.41 16.00 15.13
C ILE A 52 10.57 14.55 14.68
N SER A 53 11.70 14.19 14.07
CA SER A 53 11.98 12.81 13.66
C SER A 53 11.99 11.83 14.83
N ARG A 54 12.61 12.21 15.97
CA ARG A 54 12.67 11.37 17.17
C ARG A 54 11.30 11.16 17.80
N ILE A 55 10.49 12.21 17.87
CA ILE A 55 9.11 12.10 18.39
C ILE A 55 8.31 11.19 17.45
N ALA A 56 8.33 11.45 16.14
CA ALA A 56 7.63 10.62 15.16
C ALA A 56 8.04 9.14 15.26
N ARG A 57 9.33 8.84 15.42
CA ARG A 57 9.86 7.48 15.67
C ARG A 57 9.35 6.84 16.96
N GLY A 58 9.14 7.63 18.01
CA GLY A 58 8.55 7.14 19.26
C GLY A 58 7.08 6.71 19.10
N TYR A 59 6.34 7.38 18.21
CA TYR A 59 4.92 7.05 17.96
C TYR A 59 4.70 5.82 17.08
N ILE A 60 5.59 5.55 16.13
CA ILE A 60 5.46 4.41 15.20
C ILE A 60 5.78 3.05 15.83
N GLY A 61 6.10 2.99 17.13
CA GLY A 61 6.23 1.71 17.85
C GLY A 61 7.28 0.78 17.26
N LEU A 62 8.43 1.34 16.84
CA LEU A 62 9.60 0.56 16.38
C LEU A 62 10.29 -0.12 17.58
N GLU A 63 9.59 -1.04 18.23
CA GLU A 63 10.12 -1.85 19.31
C GLU A 63 10.58 -3.22 18.80
N PHE A 64 11.54 -3.81 19.51
CA PHE A 64 11.87 -5.21 19.30
C PHE A 64 10.67 -6.06 19.68
N THR A 65 10.29 -6.97 18.78
CA THR A 65 9.13 -7.83 18.99
C THR A 65 9.58 -9.29 18.98
N THR A 66 8.89 -10.13 19.74
CA THR A 66 9.26 -11.54 19.85
C THR A 66 8.83 -12.31 18.60
N ALA A 67 9.52 -13.42 18.29
CA ALA A 67 9.13 -14.29 17.17
C ALA A 67 7.67 -14.77 17.30
N LYS A 68 7.17 -14.96 18.52
CA LYS A 68 5.78 -15.34 18.80
C LYS A 68 4.80 -14.24 18.37
N GLU A 69 5.08 -12.97 18.65
CA GLU A 69 4.23 -11.86 18.24
C GLU A 69 4.20 -11.68 16.72
N VAL A 70 5.34 -11.90 16.05
CA VAL A 70 5.40 -11.88 14.58
C VAL A 70 4.59 -13.04 14.01
N TRP A 71 4.68 -14.23 14.59
CA TRP A 71 3.90 -15.40 14.19
C TRP A 71 2.40 -15.18 14.32
N GLU A 72 1.92 -14.69 15.47
CA GLU A 72 0.50 -14.41 15.67
C GLU A 72 -0.02 -13.32 14.74
N ARG A 73 0.77 -12.27 14.46
CA ARG A 73 0.43 -11.26 13.45
C ARG A 73 0.26 -11.88 12.06
N ARG A 74 1.18 -12.77 11.68
CA ARG A 74 1.19 -13.41 10.36
C ARG A 74 0.03 -14.37 10.12
N LYS A 75 -0.53 -14.99 11.16
CA LYS A 75 -1.70 -15.87 11.03
C LYS A 75 -2.92 -15.17 10.43
N ASN A 76 -3.03 -13.86 10.64
CA ASN A 76 -4.17 -13.06 10.20
C ASN A 76 -3.91 -12.32 8.87
N LEU A 77 -2.81 -12.62 8.17
CA LEU A 77 -2.55 -12.03 6.87
C LEU A 77 -3.60 -12.48 5.88
N ALA A 78 -4.25 -11.48 5.26
CA ALA A 78 -5.22 -11.72 4.22
C ALA A 78 -4.50 -12.03 2.91
N ARG A 79 -5.13 -12.86 2.07
CA ARG A 79 -4.65 -13.20 0.73
C ARG A 79 -5.72 -12.88 -0.30
N CYS A 80 -5.31 -12.34 -1.43
CA CYS A 80 -6.16 -12.11 -2.59
C CYS A 80 -5.95 -13.24 -3.59
N SER A 81 -7.02 -13.93 -3.98
CA SER A 81 -6.98 -14.99 -4.99
C SER A 81 -6.56 -14.42 -6.34
N THR A 82 -5.78 -15.21 -7.09
CA THR A 82 -5.42 -14.93 -8.49
C THR A 82 -6.57 -15.24 -9.46
N GLY A 83 -7.62 -15.90 -8.98
CA GLY A 83 -8.70 -16.45 -9.81
C GLY A 83 -8.34 -17.78 -10.48
N SER A 84 -7.15 -18.34 -10.22
CA SER A 84 -6.74 -19.70 -10.62
C SER A 84 -6.47 -20.54 -9.38
N LYS A 85 -7.14 -21.69 -9.27
CA LYS A 85 -7.01 -22.59 -8.13
C LYS A 85 -5.59 -23.16 -8.01
N GLU A 86 -4.97 -23.48 -9.13
CA GLU A 86 -3.64 -24.07 -9.20
C GLU A 86 -2.56 -23.05 -8.81
N LEU A 87 -2.68 -21.81 -9.31
CA LEU A 87 -1.77 -20.74 -8.94
C LEU A 87 -1.94 -20.34 -7.48
N ASP A 88 -3.17 -20.24 -6.98
CA ASP A 88 -3.44 -19.99 -5.56
C ASP A 88 -2.83 -21.06 -4.68
N LYS A 89 -2.98 -22.34 -5.05
CA LYS A 89 -2.34 -23.46 -4.33
C LYS A 89 -0.82 -23.31 -4.30
N MET A 90 -0.21 -22.93 -5.42
CA MET A 90 1.24 -22.71 -5.50
C MET A 90 1.70 -21.56 -4.60
N LEU A 91 0.88 -20.51 -4.48
CA LEU A 91 1.14 -19.32 -3.67
C LEU A 91 0.70 -19.45 -2.21
N GLY A 92 0.15 -20.60 -1.79
CA GLY A 92 -0.34 -20.80 -0.43
C GLY A 92 -1.65 -20.06 -0.11
N GLY A 93 -2.48 -19.83 -1.12
CA GLY A 93 -3.82 -19.24 -1.01
C GLY A 93 -4.01 -17.93 -1.79
N GLY A 94 -3.00 -17.49 -2.54
CA GLY A 94 -3.05 -16.26 -3.35
C GLY A 94 -1.99 -15.24 -2.95
N ILE A 95 -2.14 -14.00 -3.41
CA ILE A 95 -1.22 -12.88 -3.15
C ILE A 95 -1.40 -12.36 -1.73
N GLU A 96 -0.36 -12.41 -0.92
CA GLU A 96 -0.39 -12.06 0.51
C GLU A 96 -0.30 -10.54 0.74
N THR A 97 -1.13 -10.02 1.65
CA THR A 97 -1.04 -8.63 2.14
C THR A 97 0.18 -8.43 3.05
N GLN A 98 0.66 -7.19 3.19
CA GLN A 98 1.89 -6.88 3.95
C GLN A 98 3.15 -7.58 3.41
N ALA A 99 3.13 -8.00 2.15
CA ALA A 99 4.26 -8.55 1.42
C ALA A 99 4.36 -7.90 0.04
N LEU A 100 5.57 -7.93 -0.54
CA LEU A 100 5.80 -7.59 -1.94
C LEU A 100 5.92 -8.90 -2.72
N THR A 101 5.07 -9.10 -3.72
CA THR A 101 5.15 -10.25 -4.63
C THR A 101 5.64 -9.77 -5.99
N GLU A 102 6.75 -10.31 -6.46
CA GLU A 102 7.34 -9.96 -7.74
C GLU A 102 7.04 -11.04 -8.79
N LEU A 103 6.57 -10.62 -9.97
CA LEU A 103 6.29 -11.50 -11.12
C LEU A 103 7.31 -11.21 -12.23
N ILE A 104 8.21 -12.15 -12.48
CA ILE A 104 9.28 -12.02 -13.48
C ILE A 104 9.09 -13.05 -14.59
N GLY A 105 9.37 -12.66 -15.83
CA GLY A 105 9.36 -13.55 -17.00
C GLY A 105 9.39 -12.77 -18.30
N GLU A 106 9.49 -13.48 -19.42
CA GLU A 106 9.58 -12.89 -20.76
C GLU A 106 8.32 -12.09 -21.16
N TYR A 107 8.42 -11.31 -22.23
CA TYR A 107 7.24 -10.65 -22.81
C TYR A 107 6.19 -11.70 -23.19
N GLY A 108 4.90 -11.40 -22.97
CA GLY A 108 3.80 -12.28 -23.35
C GLY A 108 3.49 -13.43 -22.40
N VAL A 109 4.29 -13.70 -21.36
CA VAL A 109 4.03 -14.81 -20.39
C VAL A 109 2.86 -14.58 -19.44
N GLY A 110 2.14 -13.44 -19.56
CA GLY A 110 0.91 -13.17 -18.81
C GLY A 110 1.06 -12.29 -17.56
N LYS A 111 2.21 -11.66 -17.33
CA LYS A 111 2.43 -10.75 -16.17
C LYS A 111 1.35 -9.66 -16.06
N THR A 112 1.19 -8.87 -17.12
CA THR A 112 0.15 -7.81 -17.20
C THR A 112 -1.26 -8.37 -17.04
N GLN A 113 -1.54 -9.56 -17.61
CA GLN A 113 -2.86 -10.20 -17.48
C GLN A 113 -3.17 -10.56 -16.02
N LEU A 114 -2.18 -11.07 -15.28
CA LEU A 114 -2.33 -11.36 -13.86
C LEU A 114 -2.52 -10.07 -13.04
N CYS A 115 -1.78 -9.01 -13.33
CA CYS A 115 -1.98 -7.71 -12.67
C CYS A 115 -3.40 -7.17 -12.89
N LEU A 116 -3.91 -7.18 -14.14
CA LEU A 116 -5.28 -6.75 -14.44
C LEU A 116 -6.33 -7.63 -13.76
N LYS A 117 -6.12 -8.94 -13.71
CA LYS A 117 -7.00 -9.87 -12.99
C LYS A 117 -7.02 -9.59 -11.49
N LEU A 118 -5.87 -9.36 -10.87
CA LEU A 118 -5.77 -9.02 -9.45
C LEU A 118 -6.45 -7.69 -9.11
N SER A 119 -6.40 -6.69 -10.00
CA SER A 119 -7.13 -5.43 -9.85
C SER A 119 -8.66 -5.60 -9.80
N VAL A 120 -9.19 -6.68 -10.39
CA VAL A 120 -10.60 -7.06 -10.28
C VAL A 120 -10.83 -7.92 -9.03
N MET A 121 -10.00 -8.95 -8.80
CA MET A 121 -10.15 -9.90 -7.70
C MET A 121 -10.15 -9.21 -6.33
N VAL A 122 -9.28 -8.20 -6.12
CA VAL A 122 -9.16 -7.50 -4.83
C VAL A 122 -10.47 -6.84 -4.38
N GLN A 123 -11.34 -6.50 -5.33
CA GLN A 123 -12.62 -5.82 -5.08
C GLN A 123 -13.72 -6.77 -4.59
N LEU A 124 -13.55 -8.08 -4.79
CA LEU A 124 -14.56 -9.07 -4.40
C LEU A 124 -14.67 -9.23 -2.87
N PRO A 125 -15.79 -9.78 -2.38
CA PRO A 125 -15.91 -10.23 -1.00
C PRO A 125 -14.82 -11.22 -0.62
N ARG A 126 -14.43 -11.23 0.67
CA ARG A 126 -13.47 -12.21 1.22
C ARG A 126 -13.91 -13.66 1.02
N SER A 127 -15.22 -13.92 1.05
CA SER A 127 -15.79 -15.25 0.76
C SER A 127 -15.57 -15.73 -0.67
N GLU A 128 -15.27 -14.81 -1.59
CA GLU A 128 -15.00 -15.08 -3.02
C GLU A 128 -13.51 -14.92 -3.37
N GLY A 129 -12.65 -14.80 -2.36
CA GLY A 129 -11.21 -14.67 -2.53
C GLY A 129 -10.70 -13.25 -2.77
N GLY A 130 -11.57 -12.23 -2.66
CA GLY A 130 -11.15 -10.83 -2.69
C GLY A 130 -10.85 -10.26 -1.30
N LEU A 131 -10.71 -8.93 -1.22
CA LEU A 131 -10.40 -8.21 0.01
C LEU A 131 -11.32 -7.00 0.24
N GLU A 132 -12.38 -6.86 -0.55
CA GLU A 132 -13.30 -5.71 -0.53
C GLU A 132 -12.56 -4.37 -0.68
N GLY A 133 -11.46 -4.39 -1.45
CA GLY A 133 -10.53 -3.27 -1.61
C GLY A 133 -10.60 -2.61 -2.98
N ARG A 134 -9.80 -1.54 -3.15
CA ARG A 134 -9.54 -0.88 -4.44
C ARG A 134 -8.14 -1.24 -4.93
N ALA A 135 -7.88 -1.03 -6.22
CA ALA A 135 -6.56 -1.23 -6.82
C ALA A 135 -5.95 0.11 -7.25
N LEU A 136 -4.66 0.29 -6.99
CA LEU A 136 -3.84 1.34 -7.60
C LEU A 136 -2.94 0.67 -8.65
N TYR A 137 -3.09 1.03 -9.92
CA TYR A 137 -2.34 0.46 -11.03
C TYR A 137 -1.36 1.50 -11.58
N ILE A 138 -0.08 1.32 -11.28
CA ILE A 138 0.99 2.18 -11.79
C ILE A 138 1.52 1.57 -13.09
N ASP A 139 1.25 2.22 -14.22
CA ASP A 139 1.66 1.75 -15.53
C ASP A 139 2.86 2.54 -16.06
N THR A 140 3.99 1.86 -16.25
CA THR A 140 5.24 2.46 -16.71
C THR A 140 5.46 2.31 -18.22
N GLU A 141 4.67 1.48 -18.89
CA GLU A 141 4.87 1.11 -20.31
C GLU A 141 3.63 1.38 -21.19
N GLY A 142 2.53 1.90 -20.61
CA GLY A 142 1.28 2.13 -21.34
C GLY A 142 0.53 0.82 -21.65
N THR A 143 0.70 -0.20 -20.80
CA THR A 143 0.12 -1.54 -20.98
C THR A 143 -1.23 -1.74 -20.30
N PHE A 144 -1.69 -0.78 -19.50
CA PHE A 144 -3.02 -0.84 -18.89
C PHE A 144 -4.11 -0.76 -19.95
N SER A 145 -5.04 -1.72 -19.92
CA SER A 145 -6.20 -1.76 -20.84
C SER A 145 -7.50 -1.83 -20.05
N PRO A 146 -8.29 -0.74 -19.99
CA PRO A 146 -9.60 -0.75 -19.34
C PRO A 146 -10.59 -1.70 -20.05
N GLU A 147 -10.45 -1.89 -21.36
CA GLU A 147 -11.25 -2.86 -22.13
C GLU A 147 -10.99 -4.28 -21.63
N ARG A 148 -9.73 -4.61 -21.31
CA ARG A 148 -9.40 -5.92 -20.76
C ARG A 148 -9.95 -6.12 -19.35
N VAL A 149 -9.91 -5.08 -18.51
CA VAL A 149 -10.56 -5.11 -17.19
C VAL A 149 -12.07 -5.34 -17.34
N TYR A 150 -12.72 -4.61 -18.25
CA TYR A 150 -14.15 -4.76 -18.56
C TYR A 150 -14.48 -6.20 -18.94
N GLN A 151 -13.70 -6.81 -19.85
CA GLN A 151 -13.87 -8.21 -20.24
C GLN A 151 -13.74 -9.17 -19.07
N ILE A 152 -12.76 -8.96 -18.19
CA ILE A 152 -12.56 -9.79 -16.99
C ILE A 152 -13.77 -9.68 -16.05
N ALA A 153 -14.27 -8.45 -15.82
CA ALA A 153 -15.43 -8.20 -14.99
C ALA A 153 -16.69 -8.90 -15.54
N VAL A 154 -16.99 -8.72 -16.83
CA VAL A 154 -18.13 -9.40 -17.49
C VAL A 154 -18.00 -10.92 -17.40
N ALA A 155 -16.82 -11.48 -17.67
CA ALA A 155 -16.59 -12.92 -17.59
C ALA A 155 -16.80 -13.49 -16.18
N MET A 156 -16.72 -12.65 -15.15
CA MET A 156 -16.97 -13.01 -13.76
C MET A 156 -18.39 -12.68 -13.29
N GLY A 157 -19.26 -12.15 -14.17
CA GLY A 157 -20.62 -11.75 -13.79
C GLY A 157 -20.67 -10.48 -12.91
N LEU A 158 -19.63 -9.66 -12.96
CA LEU A 158 -19.53 -8.42 -12.18
C LEU A 158 -20.02 -7.22 -13.00
N ASP A 159 -20.44 -6.15 -12.32
CA ASP A 159 -20.74 -4.86 -12.94
C ASP A 159 -19.42 -4.17 -13.37
N PRO A 160 -19.12 -4.08 -14.68
CA PRO A 160 -17.84 -3.57 -15.12
C PRO A 160 -17.63 -2.09 -14.80
N SER A 161 -18.71 -1.30 -14.75
CA SER A 161 -18.60 0.13 -14.44
C SER A 161 -18.08 0.33 -13.02
N LYS A 162 -18.65 -0.42 -12.06
CA LYS A 162 -18.20 -0.38 -10.66
C LYS A 162 -16.78 -0.89 -10.49
N ILE A 163 -16.40 -1.93 -11.24
CA ILE A 163 -15.03 -2.45 -11.21
C ILE A 163 -14.04 -1.40 -11.70
N LEU A 164 -14.36 -0.68 -12.79
CA LEU A 164 -13.51 0.36 -13.35
C LEU A 164 -13.36 1.55 -12.40
N ASP A 165 -14.44 2.01 -11.74
CA ASP A 165 -14.39 3.13 -10.77
C ASP A 165 -13.44 2.88 -9.58
N ASN A 166 -13.13 1.62 -9.31
CA ASN A 166 -12.33 1.18 -8.17
C ASN A 166 -10.86 0.89 -8.52
N ILE A 167 -10.43 1.15 -9.76
CA ILE A 167 -9.03 1.07 -10.18
C ILE A 167 -8.55 2.50 -10.44
N ILE A 168 -7.52 2.91 -9.69
CA ILE A 168 -6.87 4.23 -9.76
C ILE A 168 -5.57 4.10 -10.55
#